data_AF-A0A973IGF4-F1
#
_entry.id   AF-A0A973IGF4-F1
#
_cell.length_a   1.000
_cell.length_b   1.000
_cell.length_c   1.000
_cell.angle_alpha   90.00
_cell.angle_beta   90.00
_cell.angle_gamma   90.00
#
_symmetry.space_group_name_H-M   'P 1'
#
loop_
_entity.id
_entity.type
_entity.pdbx_description
1 polymer ?
#
loop_
_entity_poly.entity_id
_entity_poly.type
_entity_poly.pdbx_seq_one_letter_code
_entity_poly.pdbx_strand_id
1 'polypeptide(L)'
;TTVMNIGVILGAGLAASLAGRFAPSLRIPLRSVAAAVIGGLLLGYGARLAFGCNIGAYFSGIASGSLHGWLWLGAAFAGNMFGVKLRPLFFPGPAQPVAASC
;
A
#
# COMPACT_ATOMS: atom_id res chain seq x y z
N THR A 1 -15.72 -6.29 7.53
CA THR A 1 -14.39 -5.66 7.34
C THR A 1 -13.66 -5.41 8.64
N THR A 2 -14.35 -5.16 9.75
CA THR A 2 -13.75 -4.92 11.09
C THR A 2 -12.85 -6.05 11.58
N VAL A 3 -13.30 -7.31 11.53
CA VAL A 3 -12.48 -8.47 11.95
C VAL A 3 -11.23 -8.62 11.08
N MET A 4 -11.35 -8.44 9.76
CA MET A 4 -10.22 -8.53 8.83
C MET A 4 -9.22 -7.38 9.04
N ASN A 5 -9.69 -6.15 9.27
CA ASN A 5 -8.83 -5.00 9.58
C ASN A 5 -8.08 -5.21 10.89
N ILE A 6 -8.77 -5.67 11.94
CA ILE A 6 -8.16 -5.98 13.24
C ILE A 6 -7.11 -7.09 13.07
N GLY A 7 -7.44 -8.15 12.32
CA GLY A 7 -6.50 -9.24 12.02
C GLY A 7 -5.25 -8.77 11.27
N VAL A 8 -5.39 -7.91 10.27
CA VAL A 8 -4.26 -7.33 9.53
C VAL A 8 -3.40 -6.44 10.43
N ILE A 9 -4.02 -5.58 11.26
CA ILE A 9 -3.29 -4.69 12.17
C ILE A 9 -2.53 -5.50 13.22
N LEU A 10 -3.18 -6.48 13.86
CA LEU A 10 -2.56 -7.34 14.87
C LEU A 10 -1.48 -8.23 14.24
N GLY A 11 -1.73 -8.81 13.07
CA GLY A 11 -0.77 -9.66 12.37
C GLY A 11 0.48 -8.90 11.93
N ALA A 12 0.30 -7.70 11.36
CA ALA A 12 1.42 -6.84 10.97
C ALA A 12 2.22 -6.38 12.20
N GLY A 13 1.54 -6.04 13.29
CA GLY A 13 2.18 -5.72 14.58
C GLY A 13 2.99 -6.89 15.12
N LEU A 14 2.40 -8.09 15.21
CA LEU A 14 3.11 -9.27 15.69
C LEU A 14 4.34 -9.59 14.81
N ALA A 15 4.19 -9.57 13.49
CA ALA A 15 5.30 -9.80 12.56
C ALA A 15 6.43 -8.75 12.72
N ALA A 16 6.09 -7.47 12.87
CA ALA A 16 7.07 -6.42 13.10
C ALA A 16 7.80 -6.58 14.46
N SER A 17 7.08 -7.08 15.48
CA SER A 17 7.66 -7.33 16.82
C SER A 17 8.61 -8.51 16.83
N LEU A 18 8.24 -9.61 16.15
CA LEU A 18 9.07 -10.80 15.97
C LEU A 18 10.30 -10.50 15.09
N ALA A 19 10.16 -9.62 14.10
CA ALA A 19 11.28 -9.19 13.26
C ALA A 19 12.23 -8.21 13.97
N GLY A 20 11.95 -7.78 15.21
CA GLY A 20 12.77 -6.81 15.95
C GLY A 20 12.83 -5.42 15.29
N ARG A 21 12.03 -5.17 14.25
CA ARG A 21 12.02 -3.93 13.46
C ARG A 21 10.90 -2.97 13.85
N PHE A 22 10.52 -2.99 15.13
CA PHE A 22 9.64 -1.97 15.69
C PHE A 22 10.37 -0.64 15.77
N ALA A 23 10.38 0.09 14.65
CA ALA A 23 10.93 1.43 14.53
C ALA A 23 9.79 2.43 14.34
N PRO A 24 9.12 2.90 15.41
CA PRO A 24 8.19 4.01 15.33
C PRO A 24 8.95 5.29 14.98
N SER A 25 9.18 5.53 13.70
CA SER A 25 9.82 6.76 13.23
C SER A 25 8.82 7.93 13.32
N LEU A 26 8.80 8.64 14.46
CA LEU A 26 7.98 9.84 14.66
C LEU A 26 8.49 11.08 13.93
N ARG A 27 9.64 11.01 13.25
CA ARG A 27 10.15 12.11 12.39
C ARG A 27 9.65 11.96 10.96
N ILE A 28 8.35 12.15 10.77
CA ILE A 28 7.74 12.15 9.44
C ILE A 28 7.67 13.61 8.97
N PRO A 29 8.38 14.01 7.90
CA PRO A 29 8.32 15.38 7.42
C PRO A 29 6.91 15.69 6.91
N LEU A 30 6.41 16.92 7.11
CA LEU A 30 5.04 17.35 6.73
C LEU A 30 4.67 16.98 5.28
N ARG A 31 5.64 17.04 4.37
CA ARG A 31 5.53 16.60 2.96
C ARG A 31 5.15 15.12 2.80
N SER A 32 5.66 14.23 3.65
CA SER A 32 5.30 12.81 3.66
C SER A 32 3.91 12.57 4.25
N VAL A 33 3.47 13.39 5.21
CA VAL A 33 2.09 13.35 5.72
C VAL A 33 1.11 13.80 4.63
N ALA A 34 1.41 14.90 3.94
CA ALA A 34 0.60 15.37 2.81
C ALA A 34 0.52 14.31 1.69
N ALA A 35 1.65 13.68 1.34
CA ALA A 35 1.69 12.60 0.36
C ALA A 35 0.88 11.36 0.82
N ALA A 36 0.91 11.02 2.12
CA ALA A 36 0.11 9.92 2.67
C ALA A 36 -1.39 10.20 2.66
N VAL A 37 -1.81 11.44 2.97
CA VAL A 37 -3.22 11.85 2.91
C VAL A 37 -3.73 11.84 1.48
N ILE A 38 -3.00 12.47 0.56
CA ILE A 38 -3.35 12.50 -0.87
C ILE A 38 -3.38 11.06 -1.43
N GLY A 39 -2.33 10.27 -1.17
CA GLY A 39 -2.25 8.88 -1.57
C GLY A 39 -3.41 8.05 -1.01
N GLY A 40 -3.75 8.21 0.27
CA GLY A 40 -4.86 7.51 0.92
C GLY A 40 -6.22 7.86 0.31
N LEU A 41 -6.46 9.13 -0.02
CA LEU A 41 -7.67 9.56 -0.71
C LEU A 41 -7.77 8.97 -2.12
N LEU A 42 -6.68 8.99 -2.90
CA LEU A 42 -6.64 8.36 -4.22
C LEU A 42 -6.83 6.84 -4.15
N LEU A 43 -6.22 6.17 -3.17
CA LEU A 43 -6.40 4.72 -2.92
C LEU A 43 -7.86 4.39 -2.57
N GLY A 44 -8.49 5.18 -1.71
CA GLY A 44 -9.90 5.00 -1.34
C GLY A 44 -10.85 5.25 -2.51
N TYR A 45 -10.61 6.32 -3.27
CA TYR A 45 -11.39 6.63 -4.47
C TYR A 45 -11.24 5.55 -5.55
N GLY A 46 -10.01 5.10 -5.80
CA GLY A 46 -9.71 4.02 -6.74
C GLY A 46 -10.37 2.69 -6.34
N ALA A 47 -10.39 2.36 -5.04
CA ALA A 47 -11.06 1.15 -4.54
C ALA A 47 -12.58 1.17 -4.79
N ARG A 48 -13.21 2.35 -4.78
CA ARG A 48 -14.62 2.50 -5.15
C ARG A 48 -14.87 2.32 -6.64
N LEU A 49 -14.01 2.89 -7.49
CA LEU A 49 -14.11 2.74 -8.95
C LEU A 49 -13.84 1.31 -9.42
N ALA A 50 -12.93 0.60 -8.75
CA ALA A 50 -12.56 -0.78 -9.05
C ALA A 50 -13.46 -1.83 -8.39
N PHE A 51 -14.52 -1.43 -7.67
CA PHE A 51 -15.42 -2.32 -6.92
C PHE A 51 -14.70 -3.28 -5.95
N GLY A 52 -13.54 -2.89 -5.43
CA GLY A 52 -12.73 -3.76 -4.56
C GLY A 52 -11.46 -3.07 -4.06
N CYS A 53 -10.92 -3.58 -2.94
CA CYS A 53 -9.56 -3.26 -2.53
C CYS A 53 -8.55 -4.09 -3.34
N ASN A 54 -7.27 -3.70 -3.38
CA ASN A 54 -6.25 -4.44 -4.16
C ASN A 54 -6.26 -5.96 -3.89
N ILE A 55 -6.48 -6.37 -2.64
CA ILE A 55 -6.56 -7.78 -2.25
C ILE A 55 -7.86 -8.41 -2.80
N GLY A 56 -9.00 -7.76 -2.60
CA GLY A 56 -10.30 -8.27 -3.03
C GLY A 56 -10.46 -8.33 -4.56
N ALA A 57 -9.97 -7.32 -5.28
CA ALA A 57 -9.98 -7.30 -6.75
C ALA A 57 -9.08 -8.40 -7.33
N TYR A 58 -7.93 -8.67 -6.70
CA TYR A 58 -7.02 -9.74 -7.11
C TYR A 58 -7.65 -11.13 -6.86
N PHE A 59 -8.13 -11.40 -5.65
CA PHE A 59 -8.72 -12.71 -5.31
C PHE A 59 -10.11 -12.94 -5.92
N SER A 60 -10.94 -11.91 -6.11
CA SER A 60 -12.28 -12.10 -6.68
C SER A 60 -12.33 -11.92 -8.19
N GLY A 61 -11.52 -11.02 -8.76
CA GLY A 61 -11.56 -10.71 -10.19
C GLY A 61 -10.68 -11.65 -11.00
N ILE A 62 -9.43 -11.83 -10.58
CA ILE A 62 -8.44 -12.64 -11.32
C ILE A 62 -8.63 -14.13 -11.03
N ALA A 63 -8.84 -14.51 -9.76
CA ALA A 63 -9.01 -15.93 -9.43
C ALA A 63 -10.30 -16.55 -10.00
N SER A 64 -11.34 -15.74 -10.24
CA SER A 64 -12.56 -16.17 -10.93
C SER A 64 -12.46 -16.12 -12.46
N GLY A 65 -11.30 -15.75 -13.03
CA GLY A 65 -11.06 -15.72 -14.48
C GLY A 65 -11.77 -14.58 -15.23
N SER A 66 -12.17 -13.50 -14.53
CA SER A 66 -12.94 -12.42 -15.14
C SER A 66 -12.07 -11.44 -15.93
N LEU A 67 -12.55 -11.04 -17.11
CA LEU A 67 -11.90 -10.07 -18.00
C LEU A 67 -11.69 -8.70 -17.30
N HIS A 68 -12.60 -8.34 -16.39
CA HIS A 68 -12.50 -7.14 -15.57
C HIS A 68 -11.29 -7.18 -14.62
N GLY A 69 -10.98 -8.35 -14.04
CA GLY A 69 -9.83 -8.53 -13.14
C GLY A 69 -8.49 -8.38 -13.88
N TRP A 70 -8.41 -8.87 -15.11
CA TRP A 70 -7.23 -8.70 -15.96
C TRP A 70 -7.01 -7.25 -16.41
N LEU A 71 -8.10 -6.55 -16.75
CA LEU A 71 -8.05 -5.14 -17.14
C LEU A 71 -7.68 -4.25 -15.94
N TRP A 72 -8.22 -4.58 -14.76
CA TRP A 72 -7.83 -3.98 -13.50
C TRP A 72 -6.36 -4.21 -13.18
N LEU A 73 -5.82 -5.43 -13.40
CA LEU A 73 -4.41 -5.75 -13.18
C LEU A 73 -3.49 -4.86 -14.02
N GLY A 74 -3.80 -4.68 -15.31
CA GLY A 74 -3.03 -3.80 -16.20
C GLY A 74 -3.05 -2.34 -15.74
N ALA A 75 -4.22 -1.82 -15.39
CA ALA A 75 -4.37 -0.46 -14.87
C ALA A 75 -3.67 -0.25 -13.53
N ALA A 76 -3.78 -1.22 -12.61
CA ALA A 76 -3.12 -1.18 -11.30
C ALA A 76 -1.59 -1.23 -11.44
N PHE A 77 -1.07 -2.04 -12.36
CA PHE A 77 0.36 -2.14 -12.61
C PHE A 77 0.92 -0.83 -13.21
N ALA A 78 0.23 -0.26 -14.19
CA ALA A 78 0.59 1.04 -14.76
C ALA A 78 0.54 2.14 -13.69
N GLY A 79 -0.54 2.20 -12.90
CA GLY A 79 -0.69 3.16 -11.80
C GLY A 79 0.42 3.05 -10.75
N ASN A 80 0.83 1.83 -10.40
CA ASN A 80 1.94 1.60 -9.48
C ASN A 80 3.29 2.09 -10.07
N MET A 81 3.53 1.86 -11.36
CA MET A 81 4.73 2.34 -12.04
C MET A 81 4.83 3.88 -12.01
N PHE A 82 3.72 4.57 -12.28
CA PHE A 82 3.64 6.03 -12.18
C PHE A 82 3.81 6.50 -10.73
N GLY A 83 3.18 5.84 -9.75
CA GLY A 83 3.29 6.17 -8.34
C GLY A 83 4.72 6.05 -7.79
N VAL A 84 5.44 4.99 -8.18
CA VAL A 84 6.86 4.81 -7.82
C VAL A 84 7.74 5.90 -8.44
N LYS A 85 7.43 6.33 -9.66
CA LYS A 85 8.15 7.42 -10.34
C LYS A 85 7.87 8.80 -9.74
N LEU A 86 6.69 9.01 -9.16
CA LEU A 86 6.33 10.23 -8.42
C LEU A 86 6.86 10.24 -6.97
N ARG A 87 7.13 9.06 -6.38
CA ARG A 87 7.70 8.90 -5.04
C ARG A 87 8.95 9.76 -4.74
N PRO A 88 9.97 9.86 -5.62
CA PRO A 88 11.15 10.70 -5.36
C PRO A 88 10.85 12.20 -5.26
N LEU A 89 9.72 12.68 -5.80
CA LEU A 89 9.32 14.09 -5.68
C LEU A 89 8.80 14.44 -4.28
N PHE A 90 8.13 13.49 -3.61
CA PHE A 90 7.57 13.69 -2.27
C PHE A 90 8.51 13.22 -1.14
N PHE A 91 9.44 12.30 -1.45
CA PHE A 91 10.42 11.75 -0.50
C PHE A 91 11.85 11.98 -1.02
N PRO A 92 12.41 13.21 -0.89
CA PRO A 92 13.79 13.51 -1.29
C PRO A 92 14.88 12.96 -0.33
N GLY A 93 14.49 12.27 0.74
CA GLY A 93 15.44 11.57 1.61
C GLY A 93 15.70 10.15 1.11
N PRO A 94 16.93 9.61 1.25
CA PRO A 94 17.20 8.23 0.90
C PRO A 94 16.16 7.36 1.60
N ALA A 95 15.40 6.58 0.82
CA ALA A 95 14.58 5.51 1.38
C ALA A 95 15.56 4.65 2.18
N GLN A 96 15.57 4.81 3.50
CA GLN A 96 16.47 4.08 4.35
C GLN A 96 16.14 2.62 4.09
N PRO A 97 17.06 1.84 3.47
CA PRO A 97 16.79 0.46 3.22
C PRO A 97 16.50 -0.15 4.59
N VAL A 98 15.35 -0.82 4.74
CA VAL A 98 15.09 -1.70 5.90
C VAL A 98 15.94 -2.98 5.75
N ALA A 99 17.20 -2.78 5.36
CA ALA A 99 18.20 -3.75 4.98
C ALA A 99 19.55 -3.17 5.38
N ALA A 100 19.76 -3.06 6.68
CA ALA A 100 21.08 -3.24 7.24
C ALA A 100 20.94 -3.80 8.66
N SER A 101 21.82 -4.75 8.93
CA SER A 101 22.24 -5.22 10.25
C SER A 101 21.47 -6.40 10.84
N CYS A 102 22.07 -7.57 10.57
CA CYS A 102 22.39 -8.71 11.46
C CYS A 102 21.28 -9.35 12.29
#